data_AF-A0A1M5HAW3-F1
#
_entry.id   AF-A0A1M5HAW3-F1
#
_cell.length_a   1.000
_cell.length_b   1.000
_cell.length_c   1.000
_cell.angle_alpha   90.00
_cell.angle_beta   90.00
_cell.angle_gamma   90.00
#
_symmetry.space_group_name_H-M   'P 1'
#
loop_
_entity.id
_entity.type
_entity.pdbx_description
1 polymer ?
#
loop_
_entity_poly.entity_id
_entity_poly.type
_entity_poly.pdbx_seq_one_letter_code
_entity_poly.pdbx_strand_id
1 'polypeptide(L)'
;MEAQNTSAHDQKLSEKRAEKQKKSTEDSPSEKREMVMHGATLKCPYAQAPGELKVTSNEINLQNKIFATQGDGNNMVNLQFKGNCGHPKWPARNMSPPPCMSVIKLSPWQSLGSTTIQKQTALVKESFIYCNPEFNSAVAPPIPMVEQVLTPEDNIYTVSVYYNDVKIDPESFVFISPEPAMPKIRIEVFIGKDCIHKSLRFRLKTAFKFEASAPLYNRNDIDYFPARSDGGAAYMIANKGKTKWDVDFRGLFRGGTATVEIWNEAKTSVLSTFQFYIRGKNPTKEAVKKYMNDKGYLKYWPVYRMILHESGSEFHPVVRQFWDPEFVGKGKNRKEAVYGPSGRVFESKGIPNYGEPDGWGICQIDFSYEKRKKTDQDYITRINKNPNYIWNWKENLSIKMDKKISEKLDAAKDYLEKLLKKSNYLVKPTEQKEGNLTYKWCPTTIPELSYLNKYMPQKADNSSVKSLLDAEFIKLYNGGHYLTNIDSNGNATFKNYEEYKGIKISYVEKISNITE
;
A
#
# COMPACT_ATOMS: atom_id res chain seq x y z
N MET A 1 6.89 -5.14 40.84
CA MET A 1 7.05 -5.65 39.46
C MET A 1 8.19 -4.91 38.75
N GLU A 2 9.42 -4.97 39.28
CA GLU A 2 10.57 -4.21 38.71
C GLU A 2 11.71 -5.09 38.21
N ALA A 3 11.65 -6.43 38.38
CA ALA A 3 12.74 -7.33 38.00
C ALA A 3 12.68 -7.87 36.55
N GLN A 4 11.61 -7.61 35.78
CA GLN A 4 11.43 -8.20 34.44
C GLN A 4 11.86 -7.29 33.27
N ASN A 5 12.04 -5.97 33.48
CA ASN A 5 12.37 -5.03 32.40
C ASN A 5 13.88 -4.84 32.15
N THR A 6 14.75 -5.24 33.08
CA THR A 6 16.21 -5.11 32.93
C THR A 6 16.79 -6.20 32.01
N SER A 7 16.30 -7.43 32.12
CA SER A 7 16.75 -8.58 31.31
C SER A 7 16.60 -8.37 29.79
N ALA A 8 15.46 -7.83 29.34
CA ALA A 8 15.20 -7.62 27.91
C ALA A 8 15.98 -6.42 27.32
N HIS A 9 16.29 -5.42 28.14
CA HIS A 9 17.13 -4.29 27.75
C HIS A 9 18.59 -4.73 27.61
N ASP A 10 19.09 -5.52 28.56
CA ASP A 10 20.47 -6.01 28.57
C ASP A 10 20.74 -7.01 27.44
N GLN A 11 19.77 -7.87 27.11
CA GLN A 11 19.85 -8.73 25.92
C GLN A 11 19.96 -7.91 24.63
N LYS A 12 19.08 -6.92 24.42
CA LYS A 12 19.15 -6.03 23.23
C LYS A 12 20.46 -5.23 23.17
N LEU A 13 21.01 -4.85 24.31
CA LEU A 13 22.29 -4.14 24.38
C LEU A 13 23.47 -5.07 24.04
N SER A 14 23.42 -6.34 24.49
CA SER A 14 24.42 -7.35 24.13
C SER A 14 24.36 -7.73 22.65
N GLU A 15 23.16 -7.84 22.07
CA GLU A 15 22.95 -8.11 20.65
C GLU A 15 23.50 -6.96 19.80
N LYS A 16 23.20 -5.70 20.16
CA LYS A 16 23.77 -4.54 19.48
C LYS A 16 25.29 -4.44 19.61
N ARG A 17 25.87 -4.85 20.75
CA ARG A 17 27.33 -4.88 20.95
C ARG A 17 27.97 -5.99 20.10
N ALA A 18 27.36 -7.17 20.02
CA ALA A 18 27.83 -8.28 19.20
C ALA A 18 27.69 -7.98 17.69
N GLU A 19 26.61 -7.32 17.28
CA GLU A 19 26.37 -6.90 15.90
C GLU A 19 27.36 -5.79 15.47
N LYS A 20 27.67 -4.86 16.39
CA LYS A 20 28.70 -3.83 16.18
C LYS A 20 30.12 -4.42 16.14
N GLN A 21 30.40 -5.44 16.97
CA GLN A 21 31.66 -6.19 16.90
C GLN A 21 31.79 -6.95 15.57
N LYS A 22 30.73 -7.67 15.12
CA LYS A 22 30.71 -8.34 13.82
C LYS A 22 30.96 -7.38 12.67
N LYS A 23 30.23 -6.25 12.61
CA LYS A 23 30.45 -5.20 11.61
C LYS A 23 31.87 -4.63 11.65
N SER A 24 32.47 -4.44 12.84
CA SER A 24 33.85 -3.95 12.95
C SER A 24 34.91 -4.93 12.45
N THR A 25 34.65 -6.25 12.55
CA THR A 25 35.51 -7.30 11.98
C THR A 25 35.28 -7.53 10.48
N GLU A 26 34.07 -7.30 9.97
CA GLU A 26 33.74 -7.42 8.54
C GLU A 26 34.22 -6.20 7.72
N ASP A 27 34.21 -5.00 8.30
CA ASP A 27 34.66 -3.75 7.66
C ASP A 27 36.18 -3.50 7.78
N SER A 28 36.91 -4.38 8.46
CA SER A 28 38.38 -4.28 8.53
C SER A 28 38.97 -4.73 7.18
N PRO A 29 39.86 -3.95 6.54
CA PRO A 29 40.53 -4.36 5.31
C PRO A 29 41.17 -5.75 5.49
N SER A 30 40.87 -6.68 4.58
CA SER A 30 41.49 -8.01 4.58
C SER A 30 43.01 -7.93 4.45
N GLU A 31 43.50 -6.89 3.77
CA GLU A 31 44.90 -6.51 3.67
C GLU A 31 45.22 -5.37 4.65
N LYS A 32 45.98 -5.66 5.71
CA LYS A 32 46.39 -4.67 6.72
C LYS A 32 47.69 -3.93 6.37
N ARG A 33 48.42 -4.39 5.35
CA ARG A 33 49.68 -3.78 4.90
C ARG A 33 49.42 -2.55 4.04
N GLU A 34 50.32 -1.58 4.11
CA GLU A 34 50.23 -0.35 3.31
C GLU A 34 50.43 -0.68 1.83
N MET A 35 49.52 -0.25 0.95
CA MET A 35 49.65 -0.47 -0.50
C MET A 35 50.57 0.56 -1.15
N VAL A 36 51.27 0.17 -2.21
CA VAL A 36 52.15 1.05 -2.98
C VAL A 36 51.34 1.85 -3.99
N MET A 37 51.58 3.15 -4.06
CA MET A 37 50.89 4.07 -4.95
C MET A 37 51.82 4.61 -6.03
N HIS A 38 51.24 5.17 -7.08
CA HIS A 38 51.96 5.93 -8.10
C HIS A 38 52.88 6.98 -7.48
N GLY A 39 54.13 7.05 -7.96
CA GLY A 39 55.17 7.96 -7.46
C GLY A 39 56.03 7.38 -6.32
N ALA A 40 55.87 6.10 -5.97
CA ALA A 40 56.71 5.46 -4.96
C ALA A 40 58.19 5.43 -5.39
N THR A 41 59.10 5.70 -4.46
CA THR A 41 60.54 5.74 -4.75
C THR A 41 61.21 4.41 -4.37
N LEU A 42 62.02 3.85 -5.28
CA LEU A 42 62.82 2.65 -5.04
C LEU A 42 64.31 2.94 -5.10
N LYS A 43 65.08 2.22 -4.29
CA LYS A 43 66.55 2.31 -4.26
C LYS A 43 67.16 1.08 -4.92
N CYS A 44 67.95 1.31 -5.97
CA CYS A 44 68.85 0.29 -6.52
C CYS A 44 70.26 0.50 -5.94
N PRO A 45 70.93 -0.54 -5.39
CA PRO A 45 72.30 -0.42 -4.86
C PRO A 45 73.33 0.03 -5.90
N TYR A 46 73.07 -0.20 -7.19
CA TYR A 46 74.00 0.09 -8.29
C TYR A 46 73.69 1.40 -9.03
N ALA A 47 72.55 2.04 -8.73
CA ALA A 47 72.16 3.30 -9.34
C ALA A 47 72.56 4.49 -8.47
N GLN A 48 72.95 5.60 -9.10
CA GLN A 48 73.32 6.84 -8.41
C GLN A 48 72.12 7.59 -7.83
N ALA A 49 70.93 7.38 -8.39
CA ALA A 49 69.69 8.01 -7.96
C ALA A 49 68.58 6.96 -7.74
N PRO A 50 67.63 7.22 -6.82
CA PRO A 50 66.44 6.39 -6.69
C PRO A 50 65.60 6.43 -7.96
N GLY A 51 64.91 5.33 -8.25
CA GLY A 51 63.92 5.24 -9.33
C GLY A 51 62.53 5.62 -8.82
N GLU A 52 61.74 6.26 -9.67
CA GLU A 52 60.35 6.60 -9.37
C GLU A 52 59.41 5.61 -10.06
N LEU A 53 58.45 5.06 -9.32
CA LEU A 53 57.48 4.08 -9.79
C LEU A 53 56.31 4.77 -10.48
N LYS A 54 56.27 4.66 -11.81
CA LYS A 54 55.15 5.05 -12.65
C LYS A 54 54.21 3.86 -12.84
N VAL A 55 53.02 3.94 -12.26
CA VAL A 55 51.99 2.92 -12.44
C VAL A 55 51.38 3.03 -13.84
N THR A 56 51.47 1.95 -14.62
CA THR A 56 50.86 1.81 -15.94
C THR A 56 50.11 0.49 -16.09
N SER A 57 50.09 -0.35 -15.06
CA SER A 57 49.47 -1.68 -15.08
C SER A 57 47.94 -1.67 -15.04
N ASN A 58 47.34 -0.55 -14.61
CA ASN A 58 45.90 -0.42 -14.42
C ASN A 58 45.44 1.04 -14.52
N GLU A 59 44.13 1.24 -14.65
CA GLU A 59 43.48 2.56 -14.74
C GLU A 59 42.53 2.86 -13.56
N ILE A 60 42.48 1.97 -12.55
CA ILE A 60 41.52 2.11 -11.44
C ILE A 60 42.03 3.11 -10.41
N ASN A 61 41.23 4.15 -10.17
CA ASN A 61 41.42 5.07 -9.05
C ASN A 61 40.66 4.57 -7.82
N LEU A 62 41.39 4.29 -6.74
CA LEU A 62 40.81 4.08 -5.41
C LEU A 62 41.17 5.30 -4.56
N GLN A 63 40.17 6.03 -4.08
CA GLN A 63 40.37 7.28 -3.31
C GLN A 63 41.26 8.31 -4.05
N ASN A 64 41.04 8.50 -5.35
CA ASN A 64 41.80 9.41 -6.23
C ASN A 64 43.30 9.08 -6.36
N LYS A 65 43.71 7.86 -6.05
CA LYS A 65 45.08 7.38 -6.24
C LYS A 65 45.10 6.08 -7.04
N ILE A 66 46.11 5.92 -7.90
CA ILE A 66 46.36 4.69 -8.66
C ILE A 66 47.36 3.86 -7.86
N PHE A 67 47.00 2.60 -7.61
CA PHE A 67 47.82 1.65 -6.87
C PHE A 67 48.67 0.80 -7.81
N ALA A 68 49.91 0.53 -7.42
CA ALA A 68 50.83 -0.28 -8.21
C ALA A 68 50.49 -1.78 -8.08
N THR A 69 50.74 -2.54 -9.14
CA THR A 69 50.53 -3.99 -9.17
C THR A 69 51.78 -4.70 -9.65
N GLN A 70 51.76 -6.03 -9.63
CA GLN A 70 52.84 -6.87 -10.16
C GLN A 70 53.21 -6.58 -11.63
N GLY A 71 52.34 -5.93 -12.41
CA GLY A 71 52.63 -5.51 -13.78
C GLY A 71 53.58 -4.31 -13.89
N ASP A 72 53.79 -3.55 -12.82
CA ASP A 72 54.62 -2.32 -12.81
C ASP A 72 56.10 -2.63 -12.51
N GLY A 73 56.72 -3.50 -13.30
CA GLY A 73 58.03 -4.09 -12.98
C GLY A 73 59.14 -3.90 -14.03
N ASN A 74 59.01 -2.99 -14.99
CA ASN A 74 60.05 -2.78 -16.02
C ASN A 74 60.84 -1.48 -15.81
N ASN A 75 62.13 -1.52 -16.14
CA ASN A 75 63.07 -0.39 -15.97
C ASN A 75 63.07 0.62 -17.14
N MET A 76 62.10 0.50 -18.05
CA MET A 76 61.96 1.39 -19.21
C MET A 76 60.82 2.39 -19.04
N VAL A 77 59.70 1.94 -18.48
CA VAL A 77 58.44 2.67 -18.40
C VAL A 77 57.99 2.83 -16.95
N ASN A 78 58.03 1.73 -16.16
CA ASN A 78 57.50 1.73 -14.80
C ASN A 78 58.50 2.21 -13.75
N LEU A 79 59.79 1.92 -13.91
CA LEU A 79 60.78 2.22 -12.87
C LEU A 79 62.09 2.69 -13.48
N GLN A 80 62.23 3.98 -13.77
CA GLN A 80 63.42 4.52 -14.43
C GLN A 80 64.51 4.88 -13.41
N PHE A 81 65.55 4.05 -13.29
CA PHE A 81 66.76 4.42 -12.56
C PHE A 81 67.65 5.32 -13.42
N LYS A 82 67.79 6.60 -13.03
CA LYS A 82 68.60 7.60 -13.74
C LYS A 82 70.09 7.50 -13.36
N GLY A 83 70.96 8.01 -14.23
CA GLY A 83 72.41 8.05 -14.02
C GLY A 83 73.15 6.80 -14.49
N ASN A 84 74.42 6.68 -14.10
CA ASN A 84 75.29 5.57 -14.51
C ASN A 84 75.22 4.40 -13.50
N CYS A 85 75.29 3.17 -14.01
CA CYS A 85 75.25 1.95 -13.21
C CYS A 85 76.65 1.57 -12.73
N GLY A 86 76.89 1.67 -11.42
CA GLY A 86 78.19 1.48 -10.79
C GLY A 86 78.58 0.03 -10.48
N HIS A 87 77.99 -0.97 -11.16
CA HIS A 87 78.28 -2.37 -10.83
C HIS A 87 79.73 -2.77 -11.18
N PRO A 88 80.47 -3.48 -10.29
CA PRO A 88 81.88 -3.89 -10.53
C PRO A 88 82.13 -4.72 -11.80
N LYS A 89 81.07 -5.31 -12.36
CA LYS A 89 81.09 -6.08 -13.62
C LYS A 89 81.46 -5.24 -14.84
N TRP A 90 81.15 -3.93 -14.87
CA TRP A 90 81.42 -3.10 -16.04
C TRP A 90 82.91 -2.77 -16.20
N PRO A 91 83.63 -2.29 -15.15
CA PRO A 91 85.08 -2.16 -15.20
C PRO A 91 85.78 -3.49 -15.52
N ALA A 92 85.31 -4.61 -14.95
CA ALA A 92 85.86 -5.95 -15.21
C ALA A 92 85.72 -6.42 -16.68
N ARG A 93 84.89 -5.75 -17.49
CA ARG A 93 84.70 -6.01 -18.93
C ARG A 93 85.33 -4.94 -19.81
N ASN A 94 86.20 -4.07 -19.26
CA ASN A 94 86.75 -2.90 -19.94
C ASN A 94 85.67 -1.95 -20.53
N MET A 95 84.52 -1.84 -19.86
CA MET A 95 83.44 -0.94 -20.26
C MET A 95 83.35 0.25 -19.31
N SER A 96 83.13 1.45 -19.86
CA SER A 96 82.72 2.60 -19.04
C SER A 96 81.34 2.33 -18.41
N PRO A 97 81.06 2.85 -17.20
CA PRO A 97 79.77 2.63 -16.53
C PRO A 97 78.59 3.02 -17.43
N PRO A 98 77.78 2.05 -17.88
CA PRO A 98 76.67 2.32 -18.79
C PRO A 98 75.49 2.98 -18.05
N PRO A 99 74.57 3.65 -18.76
CA PRO A 99 73.35 4.18 -18.15
C PRO A 99 72.51 3.09 -17.46
N CYS A 100 72.02 3.35 -16.24
CA CYS A 100 71.19 2.41 -15.48
C CYS A 100 69.96 1.89 -16.26
N MET A 101 69.35 2.73 -17.10
CA MET A 101 68.19 2.35 -17.92
C MET A 101 68.52 1.25 -18.94
N SER A 102 69.76 1.18 -19.45
CA SER A 102 70.15 0.20 -20.47
C SER A 102 70.66 -1.12 -19.88
N VAL A 103 70.97 -1.17 -18.58
CA VAL A 103 71.66 -2.32 -17.96
C VAL A 103 71.13 -2.78 -16.60
N ILE A 104 69.98 -2.29 -16.16
CA ILE A 104 69.28 -2.86 -15.01
C ILE A 104 68.08 -3.64 -15.54
N LYS A 105 68.15 -4.96 -15.41
CA LYS A 105 67.05 -5.89 -15.63
C LYS A 105 66.39 -6.19 -14.29
N LEU A 106 65.09 -5.95 -14.20
CA LEU A 106 64.33 -6.17 -12.97
C LEU A 106 63.80 -7.60 -12.91
N SER A 107 63.82 -8.22 -11.72
CA SER A 107 63.11 -9.49 -11.48
C SER A 107 61.60 -9.28 -11.42
N PRO A 108 60.77 -10.33 -11.40
CA PRO A 108 59.39 -10.19 -10.94
C PRO A 108 59.35 -9.66 -9.50
N TRP A 109 58.26 -8.95 -9.17
CA TRP A 109 57.98 -8.49 -7.81
C TRP A 109 57.78 -9.67 -6.85
N GLN A 110 58.28 -9.53 -5.62
CA GLN A 110 58.10 -10.48 -4.53
C GLN A 110 57.37 -9.84 -3.36
N SER A 111 56.84 -10.66 -2.44
CA SER A 111 56.06 -10.19 -1.28
C SER A 111 54.85 -9.34 -1.68
N LEU A 112 54.00 -9.89 -2.56
CA LEU A 112 52.80 -9.22 -3.05
C LEU A 112 51.70 -9.16 -1.97
N GLY A 113 50.74 -8.25 -2.17
CA GLY A 113 49.52 -8.19 -1.37
C GLY A 113 48.57 -9.36 -1.61
N SER A 114 47.45 -9.34 -0.91
CA SER A 114 46.30 -10.23 -1.14
C SER A 114 45.22 -9.60 -2.03
N THR A 115 45.26 -8.29 -2.22
CA THR A 115 44.30 -7.53 -3.03
C THR A 115 44.60 -7.67 -4.52
N THR A 116 43.55 -7.84 -5.33
CA THR A 116 43.64 -7.86 -6.80
C THR A 116 42.99 -6.62 -7.41
N ILE A 117 43.66 -6.01 -8.39
CA ILE A 117 43.24 -4.82 -9.14
C ILE A 117 43.36 -5.17 -10.63
N GLN A 118 42.25 -5.14 -11.37
CA GLN A 118 42.19 -5.56 -12.79
C GLN A 118 42.93 -6.89 -13.07
N LYS A 119 42.62 -7.93 -12.27
CA LYS A 119 43.22 -9.28 -12.31
C LYS A 119 44.72 -9.35 -11.96
N GLN A 120 45.32 -8.27 -11.49
CA GLN A 120 46.71 -8.22 -11.06
C GLN A 120 46.82 -8.02 -9.55
N THR A 121 47.77 -8.67 -8.90
CA THR A 121 47.97 -8.54 -7.46
C THR A 121 48.63 -7.20 -7.13
N ALA A 122 48.05 -6.47 -6.17
CA ALA A 122 48.55 -5.17 -5.72
C ALA A 122 49.90 -5.32 -4.99
N LEU A 123 50.76 -4.30 -5.15
CA LEU A 123 51.99 -4.18 -4.37
C LEU A 123 51.69 -3.61 -2.98
N VAL A 124 52.37 -4.16 -1.98
CA VAL A 124 52.40 -3.66 -0.61
C VAL A 124 53.76 -3.06 -0.30
N LYS A 125 53.90 -2.29 0.77
CA LYS A 125 55.14 -1.59 1.12
C LYS A 125 56.34 -2.52 1.31
N GLU A 126 56.08 -3.76 1.73
CA GLU A 126 57.08 -4.81 1.86
C GLU A 126 57.42 -5.51 0.54
N SER A 127 56.72 -5.18 -0.55
CA SER A 127 57.03 -5.71 -1.88
C SER A 127 58.40 -5.20 -2.36
N PHE A 128 59.20 -6.10 -2.92
CA PHE A 128 60.54 -5.78 -3.41
C PHE A 128 60.81 -6.42 -4.76
N ILE A 129 61.80 -5.86 -5.47
CA ILE A 129 62.21 -6.26 -6.82
C ILE A 129 63.75 -6.19 -6.91
N TYR A 130 64.38 -7.20 -7.51
CA TYR A 130 65.83 -7.24 -7.63
C TYR A 130 66.33 -6.47 -8.84
N CYS A 131 67.43 -5.74 -8.65
CA CYS A 131 68.13 -5.03 -9.71
C CYS A 131 69.30 -5.88 -10.22
N ASN A 132 69.12 -6.53 -11.37
CA ASN A 132 70.16 -7.37 -11.97
C ASN A 132 70.95 -6.56 -13.01
N PRO A 133 72.29 -6.47 -12.90
CA PRO A 133 73.17 -5.71 -13.80
C PRO A 133 73.39 -6.49 -15.12
N GLU A 134 72.35 -6.55 -15.93
CA GLU A 134 72.28 -7.18 -17.24
C GLU A 134 71.60 -6.25 -18.25
N PHE A 135 71.93 -6.38 -19.53
CA PHE A 135 71.29 -5.60 -20.58
C PHE A 135 69.77 -5.70 -20.49
N ASN A 136 69.13 -4.53 -20.42
CA ASN A 136 67.70 -4.43 -20.23
C ASN A 136 67.00 -4.67 -21.58
N SER A 137 66.18 -5.72 -21.64
CA SER A 137 65.37 -6.08 -22.81
C SER A 137 63.87 -6.08 -22.49
N ALA A 138 63.46 -5.46 -21.38
CA ALA A 138 62.08 -5.52 -20.89
C ALA A 138 61.16 -4.57 -21.68
N VAL A 139 60.01 -5.10 -22.10
CA VAL A 139 58.89 -4.34 -22.70
C VAL A 139 57.75 -4.28 -21.68
N ALA A 140 57.00 -3.18 -21.66
CA ALA A 140 55.85 -3.06 -20.78
C ALA A 140 54.75 -4.06 -21.18
N PRO A 141 54.23 -4.86 -20.24
CA PRO A 141 53.08 -5.73 -20.53
C PRO A 141 51.85 -4.86 -20.84
N PRO A 142 50.99 -5.27 -21.80
CA PRO A 142 49.75 -4.58 -22.09
C PRO A 142 48.81 -4.62 -20.87
N ILE A 143 48.03 -3.55 -20.68
CA ILE A 143 47.01 -3.48 -19.63
C ILE A 143 45.98 -4.59 -19.87
N PRO A 144 45.70 -5.48 -18.90
CA PRO A 144 44.68 -6.51 -19.07
C PRO A 144 43.31 -5.88 -19.32
N MET A 145 42.69 -6.22 -20.46
CA MET A 145 41.29 -5.87 -20.69
C MET A 145 40.41 -6.67 -19.73
N VAL A 146 39.71 -5.95 -18.86
CA VAL A 146 38.61 -6.47 -18.05
C VAL A 146 37.33 -5.88 -18.62
N GLU A 147 36.29 -6.68 -18.82
CA GLU A 147 34.95 -6.16 -19.16
C GLU A 147 34.60 -5.06 -18.14
N GLN A 148 34.09 -3.93 -18.64
CA GLN A 148 33.70 -2.78 -17.83
C GLN A 148 32.94 -3.25 -16.58
N VAL A 149 33.39 -2.82 -15.39
CA VAL A 149 32.62 -3.02 -14.16
C VAL A 149 31.43 -2.06 -14.23
N LEU A 150 30.32 -2.54 -14.77
CA LEU A 150 29.04 -1.85 -14.69
C LEU A 150 28.71 -1.67 -13.21
N THR A 151 28.32 -0.46 -12.78
CA THR A 151 27.71 -0.34 -11.46
C THR A 151 26.40 -1.15 -11.49
N PRO A 152 26.02 -1.87 -10.43
CA PRO A 152 24.80 -2.68 -10.43
C PRO A 152 23.54 -1.89 -10.82
N GLU A 153 23.54 -0.58 -10.60
CA GLU A 153 22.42 0.33 -10.91
C GLU A 153 22.30 0.64 -12.41
N ASP A 154 23.39 0.56 -13.18
CA ASP A 154 23.41 0.96 -14.59
C ASP A 154 22.78 -0.08 -15.52
N ASN A 155 22.78 -1.37 -15.14
CA ASN A 155 22.23 -2.47 -15.96
C ASN A 155 20.83 -2.95 -15.52
N ILE A 156 20.24 -2.35 -14.48
CA ILE A 156 18.93 -2.77 -13.96
C ILE A 156 17.84 -1.75 -14.28
N TYR A 157 16.60 -2.18 -14.08
CA TYR A 157 15.48 -1.27 -13.87
C TYR A 157 14.91 -1.47 -12.47
N THR A 158 14.32 -0.42 -11.90
CA THR A 158 13.66 -0.48 -10.60
C THR A 158 12.29 0.18 -10.65
N VAL A 159 11.39 -0.29 -9.79
CA VAL A 159 10.04 0.26 -9.58
C VAL A 159 9.93 0.70 -8.13
N SER A 160 9.43 1.90 -7.90
CA SER A 160 9.11 2.41 -6.56
C SER A 160 7.71 3.00 -6.58
N VAL A 161 6.94 2.70 -5.54
CA VAL A 161 5.60 3.28 -5.33
C VAL A 161 5.64 4.16 -4.11
N TYR A 162 4.98 5.31 -4.19
CA TYR A 162 4.87 6.28 -3.11
C TYR A 162 3.41 6.52 -2.78
N TYR A 163 3.09 6.52 -1.49
CA TYR A 163 1.81 6.91 -0.93
C TYR A 163 1.98 8.22 -0.18
N ASN A 164 1.29 9.28 -0.62
CA ASN A 164 1.42 10.63 -0.05
C ASN A 164 2.90 11.06 0.08
N ASP A 165 3.65 10.87 -1.00
CA ASP A 165 5.09 11.19 -1.11
C ASP A 165 6.04 10.33 -0.23
N VAL A 166 5.53 9.34 0.50
CA VAL A 166 6.33 8.36 1.26
C VAL A 166 6.46 7.08 0.45
N LYS A 167 7.70 6.62 0.23
CA LYS A 167 7.95 5.34 -0.45
C LYS A 167 7.37 4.20 0.38
N ILE A 168 6.63 3.30 -0.28
CA ILE A 168 6.07 2.11 0.35
C ILE A 168 6.77 0.85 -0.15
N ASP A 169 6.73 -0.19 0.67
CA ASP A 169 7.18 -1.52 0.31
C ASP A 169 6.03 -2.33 -0.32
N PRO A 170 6.32 -3.41 -1.08
CA PRO A 170 5.28 -4.35 -1.51
C PRO A 170 4.42 -4.82 -0.33
N GLU A 171 3.17 -5.19 -0.62
CA GLU A 171 2.17 -5.62 0.37
C GLU A 171 1.74 -4.53 1.38
N SER A 172 2.19 -3.28 1.22
CA SER A 172 1.76 -2.16 2.07
C SER A 172 0.27 -1.84 1.91
N PHE A 173 -0.34 -1.37 2.99
CA PHE A 173 -1.71 -0.85 2.99
C PHE A 173 -1.72 0.67 2.82
N VAL A 174 -2.52 1.13 1.87
CA VAL A 174 -2.83 2.55 1.65
C VAL A 174 -4.33 2.76 1.78
N PHE A 175 -4.74 3.97 2.15
CA PHE A 175 -6.11 4.22 2.60
C PHE A 175 -6.80 5.33 1.81
N ILE A 176 -8.02 5.05 1.37
CA ILE A 176 -9.05 6.05 1.04
C ILE A 176 -9.44 6.72 2.36
N SER A 177 -9.46 8.05 2.38
CA SER A 177 -9.69 8.82 3.60
C SER A 177 -11.12 8.68 4.15
N PRO A 178 -11.33 8.95 5.46
CA PRO A 178 -12.66 8.98 6.08
C PRO A 178 -13.60 10.02 5.47
N GLU A 179 -13.09 11.17 5.06
CA GLU A 179 -13.77 12.10 4.14
C GLU A 179 -13.36 11.66 2.73
N PRO A 180 -14.20 10.93 1.98
CA PRO A 180 -13.73 10.06 0.90
C PRO A 180 -12.90 10.80 -0.14
N ALA A 181 -11.62 10.47 -0.20
CA ALA A 181 -10.69 10.91 -1.24
C ALA A 181 -9.70 9.77 -1.51
N MET A 182 -9.39 9.54 -2.79
CA MET A 182 -8.40 8.53 -3.19
C MET A 182 -7.01 8.90 -2.67
N PRO A 183 -6.21 7.92 -2.22
CA PRO A 183 -4.83 8.17 -1.80
C PRO A 183 -4.00 8.71 -2.97
N LYS A 184 -3.07 9.62 -2.70
CA LYS A 184 -2.10 10.06 -3.71
C LYS A 184 -1.08 8.95 -3.93
N ILE A 185 -1.11 8.35 -5.11
CA ILE A 185 -0.19 7.28 -5.51
C ILE A 185 0.72 7.81 -6.62
N ARG A 186 2.04 7.75 -6.39
CA ARG A 186 3.05 8.02 -7.42
C ARG A 186 3.83 6.75 -7.71
N ILE A 187 4.01 6.44 -8.99
CA ILE A 187 4.84 5.34 -9.46
C ILE A 187 6.06 5.94 -10.13
N GLU A 188 7.24 5.50 -9.68
CA GLU A 188 8.51 5.83 -10.31
C GLU A 188 9.13 4.57 -10.92
N VAL A 189 9.51 4.66 -12.19
CA VAL A 189 10.26 3.63 -12.89
C VAL A 189 11.61 4.22 -13.29
N PHE A 190 12.69 3.58 -12.86
CA PHE A 190 14.04 3.93 -13.28
C PHE A 190 14.59 2.85 -14.19
N ILE A 191 15.20 3.24 -15.30
CA ILE A 191 15.90 2.34 -16.21
C ILE A 191 17.35 2.82 -16.32
N GLY A 192 18.29 2.00 -15.84
CA GLY A 192 19.72 2.28 -15.92
C GLY A 192 20.19 2.42 -17.37
N LYS A 193 21.22 3.25 -17.61
CA LYS A 193 21.71 3.59 -18.96
C LYS A 193 22.08 2.35 -19.79
N ASP A 194 22.66 1.34 -19.14
CA ASP A 194 23.20 0.13 -19.77
C ASP A 194 22.23 -1.06 -19.69
N CYS A 195 21.05 -0.88 -19.07
CA CYS A 195 20.03 -1.93 -18.99
C CYS A 195 19.62 -2.42 -20.40
N ILE A 196 19.37 -3.72 -20.55
CA ILE A 196 18.94 -4.32 -21.82
C ILE A 196 17.64 -3.72 -22.38
N HIS A 197 16.76 -3.23 -21.50
CA HIS A 197 15.51 -2.60 -21.89
C HIS A 197 15.73 -1.12 -22.25
N LYS A 198 15.40 -0.75 -23.49
CA LYS A 198 15.45 0.64 -23.98
C LYS A 198 14.28 1.47 -23.43
N SER A 199 13.11 0.86 -23.40
CA SER A 199 11.90 1.40 -22.79
C SER A 199 11.12 0.30 -22.09
N LEU A 200 10.29 0.68 -21.13
CA LEU A 200 9.36 -0.20 -20.43
C LEU A 200 7.97 0.41 -20.45
N ARG A 201 6.97 -0.46 -20.43
CA ARG A 201 5.57 -0.05 -20.31
C ARG A 201 5.07 -0.40 -18.94
N PHE A 202 4.29 0.49 -18.33
CA PHE A 202 3.76 0.23 -17.00
C PHE A 202 2.36 0.78 -16.81
N ARG A 203 1.62 0.17 -15.90
CA ARG A 203 0.26 0.58 -15.53
C ARG A 203 -0.03 0.17 -14.10
N LEU A 204 -1.03 0.80 -13.50
CA LEU A 204 -1.65 0.34 -12.27
C LEU A 204 -2.95 -0.41 -12.59
N LYS A 205 -3.12 -1.59 -12.00
CA LYS A 205 -4.34 -2.37 -12.03
C LYS A 205 -4.93 -2.42 -10.64
N THR A 206 -6.21 -2.11 -10.48
CA THR A 206 -6.95 -2.35 -9.22
C THR A 206 -7.94 -3.47 -9.42
N ALA A 207 -8.00 -4.42 -8.49
CA ALA A 207 -8.91 -5.57 -8.55
C ALA A 207 -9.62 -5.75 -7.21
N PHE A 208 -10.95 -5.68 -7.24
CA PHE A 208 -11.83 -6.15 -6.18
C PHE A 208 -12.57 -7.40 -6.66
N LYS A 209 -12.10 -8.54 -6.20
CA LYS A 209 -12.66 -9.86 -6.53
C LYS A 209 -13.24 -10.48 -5.28
N PHE A 210 -14.43 -11.01 -5.39
CA PHE A 210 -15.12 -11.70 -4.31
C PHE A 210 -15.97 -12.79 -4.93
N GLU A 211 -15.85 -14.01 -4.43
CA GLU A 211 -16.86 -15.02 -4.65
C GLU A 211 -17.80 -14.97 -3.44
N ALA A 212 -19.09 -15.17 -3.66
CA ALA A 212 -20.07 -15.19 -2.61
C ALA A 212 -20.66 -16.59 -2.44
N SER A 213 -21.44 -16.79 -1.38
CA SER A 213 -22.16 -18.05 -1.16
C SER A 213 -23.20 -18.36 -2.24
N ALA A 214 -23.63 -17.37 -3.02
CA ALA A 214 -24.38 -17.61 -4.26
C ALA A 214 -23.65 -16.96 -5.44
N PRO A 215 -23.47 -17.67 -6.58
CA PRO A 215 -22.65 -17.20 -7.71
C PRO A 215 -23.06 -15.84 -8.29
N LEU A 216 -24.34 -15.50 -8.16
CA LEU A 216 -24.91 -14.24 -8.63
C LEU A 216 -24.44 -13.00 -7.84
N TYR A 217 -23.79 -13.18 -6.69
CA TYR A 217 -23.17 -12.11 -5.90
C TYR A 217 -21.65 -12.08 -6.06
N ASN A 218 -21.10 -12.82 -7.03
CA ASN A 218 -19.67 -12.76 -7.33
C ASN A 218 -19.31 -11.37 -7.88
N ARG A 219 -18.22 -10.80 -7.40
CA ARG A 219 -17.62 -9.55 -7.87
C ARG A 219 -16.31 -9.82 -8.57
N ASN A 220 -16.09 -9.11 -9.67
CA ASN A 220 -14.84 -9.12 -10.41
C ASN A 220 -14.61 -7.72 -11.00
N ASP A 221 -14.50 -6.73 -10.12
CA ASP A 221 -14.31 -5.34 -10.51
C ASP A 221 -12.82 -5.11 -10.76
N ILE A 222 -12.45 -4.89 -12.02
CA ILE A 222 -11.08 -4.65 -12.43
C ILE A 222 -11.01 -3.35 -13.20
N ASP A 223 -10.11 -2.47 -12.77
CA ASP A 223 -9.82 -1.22 -13.45
C ASP A 223 -8.33 -1.09 -13.74
N TYR A 224 -8.02 -0.36 -14.81
CA TYR A 224 -6.66 -0.08 -15.25
C TYR A 224 -6.43 1.42 -15.32
N PHE A 225 -5.23 1.84 -14.91
CA PHE A 225 -4.77 3.22 -14.93
C PHE A 225 -3.37 3.28 -15.57
N PRO A 226 -3.16 4.15 -16.58
CA PRO A 226 -4.20 4.90 -17.29
C PRO A 226 -5.16 3.95 -18.03
N ALA A 227 -6.37 4.43 -18.28
CA ALA A 227 -7.32 3.77 -19.17
C ALA A 227 -7.34 4.50 -20.53
N ARG A 228 -7.71 3.78 -21.58
CA ARG A 228 -8.06 4.36 -22.88
C ARG A 228 -9.37 5.13 -22.80
N SER A 229 -9.63 5.96 -23.81
CA SER A 229 -10.89 6.71 -23.96
C SER A 229 -12.13 5.80 -24.05
N ASP A 230 -11.98 4.59 -24.58
CA ASP A 230 -13.02 3.55 -24.64
C ASP A 230 -13.16 2.72 -23.35
N GLY A 231 -12.36 3.03 -22.32
CA GLY A 231 -12.31 2.26 -21.07
C GLY A 231 -11.39 1.03 -21.09
N GLY A 232 -10.71 0.76 -22.21
CA GLY A 232 -9.74 -0.33 -22.33
C GLY A 232 -8.41 -0.04 -21.62
N ALA A 233 -7.52 -1.03 -21.55
CA ALA A 233 -6.25 -0.87 -20.87
C ALA A 233 -5.25 -0.01 -21.68
N ALA A 234 -4.66 1.00 -21.04
CA ALA A 234 -3.54 1.79 -21.55
C ALA A 234 -2.27 1.56 -20.71
N TYR A 235 -1.17 2.16 -21.14
CA TYR A 235 0.13 2.04 -20.50
C TYR A 235 0.84 3.39 -20.51
N MET A 236 1.52 3.70 -19.41
CA MET A 236 2.61 4.67 -19.39
C MET A 236 3.85 4.09 -20.06
N ILE A 237 4.76 4.95 -20.50
CA ILE A 237 6.04 4.57 -21.09
C ILE A 237 7.16 5.18 -20.23
N ALA A 238 8.09 4.34 -19.78
CA ALA A 238 9.32 4.76 -19.15
C ALA A 238 10.48 4.57 -20.13
N ASN A 239 11.31 5.60 -20.25
CA ASN A 239 12.57 5.55 -21.00
C ASN A 239 13.75 5.50 -20.03
N LYS A 240 14.97 5.39 -20.56
CA LYS A 240 16.22 5.52 -19.79
C LYS A 240 16.19 6.71 -18.83
N GLY A 241 16.71 6.51 -17.63
CA GLY A 241 16.61 7.45 -16.53
C GLY A 241 15.34 7.25 -15.70
N LYS A 242 14.93 8.30 -14.97
CA LYS A 242 13.80 8.23 -14.02
C LYS A 242 12.54 8.80 -14.64
N THR A 243 11.50 7.97 -14.74
CA THR A 243 10.14 8.36 -15.11
C THR A 243 9.27 8.40 -13.86
N LYS A 244 8.49 9.48 -13.69
CA LYS A 244 7.54 9.64 -12.58
C LYS A 244 6.12 9.75 -13.12
N TRP A 245 5.17 9.12 -12.46
CA TRP A 245 3.75 9.20 -12.81
C TRP A 245 2.88 9.28 -11.55
N ASP A 246 2.18 10.38 -11.39
CA ASP A 246 1.10 10.51 -10.41
C ASP A 246 -0.18 9.90 -11.00
N VAL A 247 -0.74 8.91 -10.30
CA VAL A 247 -1.89 8.15 -10.80
C VAL A 247 -3.15 9.01 -10.73
N ASP A 248 -3.77 9.24 -11.89
CA ASP A 248 -5.10 9.82 -11.99
C ASP A 248 -6.16 8.71 -11.94
N PHE A 249 -6.94 8.67 -10.86
CA PHE A 249 -8.06 7.75 -10.70
C PHE A 249 -9.32 8.18 -11.48
N ARG A 250 -9.31 9.31 -12.19
CA ARG A 250 -10.40 9.82 -13.04
C ARG A 250 -11.72 10.01 -12.29
N GLY A 251 -11.63 10.44 -11.03
CA GLY A 251 -12.78 10.57 -10.14
C GLY A 251 -13.42 9.24 -9.70
N LEU A 252 -12.80 8.10 -10.03
CA LEU A 252 -13.26 6.78 -9.60
C LEU A 252 -12.75 6.47 -8.20
N PHE A 253 -13.60 5.88 -7.37
CA PHE A 253 -13.22 5.33 -6.08
C PHE A 253 -12.98 3.83 -6.25
N ARG A 254 -11.72 3.41 -6.07
CA ARG A 254 -11.29 2.02 -6.29
C ARG A 254 -10.43 1.54 -5.14
N GLY A 255 -10.83 0.42 -4.54
CA GLY A 255 -10.03 -0.32 -3.57
C GLY A 255 -9.73 -1.74 -4.05
N GLY A 256 -9.19 -2.54 -3.13
CA GLY A 256 -8.81 -3.93 -3.40
C GLY A 256 -7.30 -4.10 -3.61
N THR A 257 -6.93 -5.14 -4.36
CA THR A 257 -5.54 -5.41 -4.70
C THR A 257 -5.10 -4.47 -5.80
N ALA A 258 -4.04 -3.71 -5.54
CA ALA A 258 -3.45 -2.77 -6.47
C ALA A 258 -2.10 -3.32 -6.95
N THR A 259 -1.94 -3.48 -8.26
CA THR A 259 -0.74 -4.07 -8.85
C THR A 259 -0.18 -3.13 -9.91
N VAL A 260 1.04 -2.64 -9.71
CA VAL A 260 1.82 -2.03 -10.78
C VAL A 260 2.40 -3.16 -11.61
N GLU A 261 2.04 -3.20 -12.88
CA GLU A 261 2.55 -4.20 -13.82
C GLU A 261 3.59 -3.55 -14.73
N ILE A 262 4.79 -4.12 -14.79
CA ILE A 262 5.83 -3.71 -15.74
C ILE A 262 5.87 -4.69 -16.89
N TRP A 263 5.76 -4.17 -18.10
CA TRP A 263 5.72 -4.93 -19.33
C TRP A 263 6.90 -4.57 -20.20
N ASN A 264 7.31 -5.54 -21.02
CA ASN A 264 8.26 -5.26 -22.09
C ASN A 264 7.67 -4.27 -23.11
N GLU A 265 8.54 -3.69 -23.95
CA GLU A 265 8.16 -2.69 -24.95
C GLU A 265 7.07 -3.17 -25.91
N ALA A 266 7.11 -4.45 -26.27
CA ALA A 266 6.19 -5.10 -27.20
C ALA A 266 4.82 -5.46 -26.59
N LYS A 267 4.62 -5.30 -25.27
CA LYS A 267 3.40 -5.71 -24.53
C LYS A 267 3.09 -7.21 -24.63
N THR A 268 4.10 -8.04 -24.82
CA THR A 268 3.92 -9.50 -24.94
C THR A 268 4.10 -10.22 -23.61
N SER A 269 4.84 -9.66 -22.66
CA SER A 269 5.05 -10.25 -21.34
C SER A 269 5.21 -9.23 -20.22
N VAL A 270 4.74 -9.62 -19.03
CA VAL A 270 5.02 -8.93 -17.76
C VAL A 270 6.43 -9.32 -17.30
N LEU A 271 7.26 -8.33 -17.00
CA LEU A 271 8.63 -8.51 -16.51
C LEU A 271 8.69 -8.53 -14.98
N SER A 272 7.90 -7.69 -14.32
CA SER A 272 7.81 -7.62 -12.86
C SER A 272 6.48 -7.01 -12.42
N THR A 273 6.14 -7.20 -11.15
CA THR A 273 4.99 -6.56 -10.51
C THR A 273 5.37 -5.94 -9.18
N PHE A 274 4.65 -4.88 -8.80
CA PHE A 274 4.67 -4.32 -7.46
C PHE A 274 3.24 -4.33 -6.93
N GLN A 275 2.95 -5.18 -5.95
CA GLN A 275 1.62 -5.32 -5.36
C GLN A 275 1.52 -4.55 -4.05
N PHE A 276 0.39 -3.89 -3.83
CA PHE A 276 0.00 -3.21 -2.59
C PHE A 276 -1.53 -3.20 -2.48
N TYR A 277 -2.06 -2.59 -1.41
CA TYR A 277 -3.46 -2.72 -1.04
C TYR A 277 -4.13 -1.38 -0.80
N ILE A 278 -5.13 -1.03 -1.62
CA ILE A 278 -5.97 0.14 -1.37
C ILE A 278 -7.18 -0.30 -0.54
N ARG A 279 -7.40 0.34 0.61
CA ARG A 279 -8.48 0.04 1.57
C ARG A 279 -9.25 1.29 1.96
N GLY A 280 -10.45 1.14 2.52
CA GLY A 280 -11.23 2.26 3.04
C GLY A 280 -10.97 2.51 4.53
N LYS A 281 -11.14 3.77 4.98
CA LYS A 281 -11.28 4.11 6.40
C LYS A 281 -12.71 4.51 6.71
N ASN A 282 -13.16 4.14 7.90
CA ASN A 282 -14.53 4.44 8.34
C ASN A 282 -14.70 5.94 8.64
N PRO A 283 -15.83 6.56 8.23
CA PRO A 283 -16.16 7.90 8.68
C PRO A 283 -16.52 7.93 10.16
N THR A 284 -16.33 9.09 10.80
CA THR A 284 -16.85 9.30 12.15
C THR A 284 -18.37 9.47 12.12
N LYS A 285 -19.02 9.23 13.27
CA LYS A 285 -20.46 9.50 13.45
C LYS A 285 -20.82 10.93 13.11
N GLU A 286 -19.99 11.89 13.53
CA GLU A 286 -20.18 13.32 13.27
C GLU A 286 -20.10 13.63 11.78
N ALA A 287 -19.15 13.03 11.05
CA ALA A 287 -19.02 13.21 9.61
C ALA A 287 -20.26 12.71 8.85
N VAL A 288 -20.77 11.54 9.21
CA VAL A 288 -22.00 10.99 8.62
C VAL A 288 -23.21 11.85 8.96
N LYS A 289 -23.38 12.22 10.23
CA LYS A 289 -24.50 13.06 10.69
C LYS A 289 -24.50 14.43 10.02
N LYS A 290 -23.32 15.07 9.90
CA LYS A 290 -23.16 16.33 9.17
C LYS A 290 -23.54 16.18 7.71
N TYR A 291 -23.07 15.15 7.03
CA TYR A 291 -23.42 14.91 5.63
C TYR A 291 -24.93 14.70 5.45
N MET A 292 -25.58 13.93 6.32
CA MET A 292 -27.03 13.77 6.31
C MET A 292 -27.77 15.10 6.53
N ASN A 293 -27.27 15.94 7.43
CA ASN A 293 -27.84 17.27 7.66
C ASN A 293 -27.72 18.16 6.42
N ASP A 294 -26.53 18.24 5.85
CA ASP A 294 -26.23 19.07 4.67
C ASP A 294 -27.07 18.65 3.45
N LYS A 295 -27.43 17.37 3.34
CA LYS A 295 -28.32 16.83 2.31
C LYS A 295 -29.81 16.89 2.65
N GLY A 296 -30.18 17.36 3.85
CA GLY A 296 -31.57 17.39 4.32
C GLY A 296 -32.16 16.01 4.63
N TYR A 297 -31.33 14.99 4.80
CA TYR A 297 -31.74 13.61 5.09
C TYR A 297 -32.16 13.40 6.56
N LEU A 298 -31.72 14.26 7.48
CA LEU A 298 -32.08 14.14 8.91
C LEU A 298 -33.57 14.35 9.22
N LYS A 299 -34.37 14.84 8.26
CA LYS A 299 -35.84 14.82 8.37
C LYS A 299 -36.40 13.41 8.62
N TYR A 300 -35.69 12.39 8.15
CA TYR A 300 -35.96 10.99 8.48
C TYR A 300 -35.18 10.57 9.72
N TRP A 301 -35.57 11.08 10.88
CA TRP A 301 -34.85 10.89 12.13
C TRP A 301 -34.47 9.42 12.46
N PRO A 302 -35.30 8.39 12.20
CA PRO A 302 -34.91 7.03 12.60
C PRO A 302 -33.80 6.46 11.71
N VAL A 303 -33.63 6.97 10.49
CA VAL A 303 -32.67 6.43 9.51
C VAL A 303 -31.23 6.54 10.00
N TYR A 304 -30.86 7.65 10.65
CA TYR A 304 -29.53 7.80 11.23
C TYR A 304 -29.25 6.72 12.29
N ARG A 305 -30.22 6.47 13.18
CA ARG A 305 -30.08 5.41 14.20
C ARG A 305 -30.01 4.02 13.59
N MET A 306 -30.77 3.77 12.52
CA MET A 306 -30.70 2.51 11.77
C MET A 306 -29.34 2.33 11.09
N ILE A 307 -28.78 3.39 10.49
CA ILE A 307 -27.40 3.37 9.95
C ILE A 307 -26.41 2.93 11.02
N LEU A 308 -26.52 3.50 12.23
CA LEU A 308 -25.63 3.14 13.34
C LEU A 308 -25.81 1.69 13.79
N HIS A 309 -27.05 1.26 14.01
CA HIS A 309 -27.37 -0.11 14.42
C HIS A 309 -26.83 -1.15 13.43
N GLU A 310 -27.14 -0.96 12.15
CA GLU A 310 -26.82 -1.93 11.09
C GLU A 310 -25.34 -1.93 10.73
N SER A 311 -24.67 -0.80 10.90
CA SER A 311 -23.20 -0.74 10.85
C SER A 311 -22.56 -1.34 12.12
N GLY A 312 -23.36 -1.79 13.10
CA GLY A 312 -22.96 -2.23 14.44
C GLY A 312 -22.06 -1.21 15.13
N SER A 313 -22.40 0.06 14.95
CA SER A 313 -21.62 1.22 15.36
C SER A 313 -22.21 1.89 16.59
N GLU A 314 -23.15 1.26 17.31
CA GLU A 314 -23.80 1.89 18.47
C GLU A 314 -22.75 2.31 19.52
N PHE A 315 -21.76 1.45 19.76
CA PHE A 315 -20.71 1.66 20.78
C PHE A 315 -19.35 2.08 20.21
N HIS A 316 -19.27 2.41 18.91
CA HIS A 316 -18.04 2.83 18.26
C HIS A 316 -18.11 4.30 17.82
N PRO A 317 -17.00 5.07 17.81
CA PRO A 317 -17.01 6.48 17.38
C PRO A 317 -17.13 6.63 15.86
N VAL A 318 -17.02 5.54 15.12
CA VAL A 318 -17.08 5.48 13.66
C VAL A 318 -18.30 4.74 13.19
N VAL A 319 -18.80 5.10 12.01
CA VAL A 319 -19.81 4.31 11.31
C VAL A 319 -19.08 3.32 10.41
N ARG A 320 -19.28 2.02 10.65
CA ARG A 320 -18.51 0.97 9.97
C ARG A 320 -19.06 0.64 8.59
N GLN A 321 -18.46 1.17 7.54
CA GLN A 321 -18.58 0.66 6.18
C GLN A 321 -17.50 -0.36 5.86
N PHE A 322 -16.29 -0.07 6.29
CA PHE A 322 -15.12 -0.88 6.07
C PHE A 322 -14.80 -1.68 7.32
N TRP A 323 -14.21 -2.84 7.13
CA TRP A 323 -13.57 -3.52 8.24
C TRP A 323 -12.28 -2.77 8.58
N ASP A 324 -12.23 -2.13 9.74
CA ASP A 324 -11.09 -1.31 10.16
C ASP A 324 -10.34 -2.00 11.32
N PRO A 325 -9.05 -2.36 11.15
CA PRO A 325 -8.27 -3.06 12.17
C PRO A 325 -8.15 -2.31 13.50
N GLU A 326 -8.32 -0.99 13.52
CA GLU A 326 -8.29 -0.20 14.74
C GLU A 326 -9.43 -0.58 15.69
N PHE A 327 -10.56 -1.06 15.15
CA PHE A 327 -11.79 -1.35 15.89
C PHE A 327 -12.07 -2.86 16.03
N VAL A 328 -11.13 -3.72 15.65
CA VAL A 328 -11.25 -5.19 15.78
C VAL A 328 -10.05 -5.73 16.56
N GLY A 329 -10.28 -6.29 17.75
CA GLY A 329 -9.26 -6.69 18.74
C GLY A 329 -8.00 -7.37 18.18
N LYS A 330 -6.85 -7.06 18.77
CA LYS A 330 -5.51 -7.56 18.40
C LYS A 330 -5.35 -9.03 18.84
N GLY A 331 -4.86 -9.92 17.96
CA GLY A 331 -4.63 -11.34 18.29
C GLY A 331 -3.56 -12.00 17.41
N LYS A 332 -2.76 -12.90 18.00
CA LYS A 332 -1.52 -13.49 17.43
C LYS A 332 -1.71 -14.45 16.25
N ASN A 333 -2.94 -14.87 15.93
CA ASN A 333 -3.21 -15.91 14.92
C ASN A 333 -3.91 -15.42 13.64
N ARG A 334 -4.01 -14.10 13.40
CA ARG A 334 -4.69 -13.59 12.20
C ARG A 334 -3.70 -13.49 11.05
N LYS A 335 -3.76 -14.44 10.11
CA LYS A 335 -3.08 -14.36 8.82
C LYS A 335 -3.63 -13.16 8.05
N GLU A 336 -2.85 -12.66 7.10
CA GLU A 336 -3.28 -11.60 6.20
C GLU A 336 -4.59 -11.97 5.52
N ALA A 337 -5.51 -11.01 5.38
CA ALA A 337 -6.85 -11.31 4.90
C ALA A 337 -6.84 -11.90 3.51
N VAL A 338 -7.18 -13.18 3.43
CA VAL A 338 -7.46 -13.87 2.17
C VAL A 338 -8.84 -13.42 1.69
N TYR A 339 -8.88 -12.90 0.47
CA TYR A 339 -10.13 -12.61 -0.25
C TYR A 339 -10.83 -13.93 -0.56
N GLY A 340 -11.98 -14.23 0.05
CA GLY A 340 -12.67 -15.49 -0.24
C GLY A 340 -14.12 -15.62 0.24
N PRO A 341 -14.91 -16.50 -0.42
CA PRO A 341 -16.32 -16.77 -0.16
C PRO A 341 -16.47 -17.61 1.10
N SER A 342 -16.83 -17.03 2.23
CA SER A 342 -17.77 -17.66 3.18
C SER A 342 -17.83 -16.83 4.44
N GLY A 343 -19.04 -16.40 4.78
CA GLY A 343 -19.30 -15.65 5.98
C GLY A 343 -18.77 -16.33 7.25
N ARG A 344 -18.47 -15.49 8.23
CA ARG A 344 -18.35 -15.83 9.67
C ARG A 344 -17.13 -16.63 10.12
N VAL A 345 -16.03 -16.64 9.38
CA VAL A 345 -14.76 -17.15 9.91
C VAL A 345 -13.63 -16.19 9.53
N PHE A 346 -12.78 -15.93 10.52
CA PHE A 346 -11.70 -14.94 10.59
C PHE A 346 -11.10 -14.47 9.24
N GLU A 347 -10.93 -13.14 9.13
CA GLU A 347 -10.06 -12.39 8.21
C GLU A 347 -10.77 -11.64 7.07
N SER A 348 -10.95 -10.31 7.24
CA SER A 348 -11.56 -9.45 6.23
C SER A 348 -11.03 -8.02 6.33
N LYS A 349 -9.72 -7.76 6.15
CA LYS A 349 -9.14 -6.45 6.48
C LYS A 349 -9.34 -5.36 5.43
N GLY A 350 -9.95 -4.22 5.81
CA GLY A 350 -10.06 -2.99 5.01
C GLY A 350 -11.02 -3.04 3.82
N ILE A 351 -11.76 -4.14 3.68
CA ILE A 351 -12.75 -4.31 2.61
C ILE A 351 -14.01 -3.51 2.92
N PRO A 352 -14.76 -3.06 1.91
CA PRO A 352 -16.15 -2.71 2.08
C PRO A 352 -16.86 -3.91 2.71
N ASN A 353 -17.54 -3.69 3.83
CA ASN A 353 -18.46 -4.67 4.36
C ASN A 353 -19.55 -4.86 3.32
N TYR A 354 -19.80 -6.14 3.00
CA TYR A 354 -20.87 -6.58 2.14
C TYR A 354 -22.04 -7.00 3.03
N GLY A 355 -23.24 -6.53 2.70
CA GLY A 355 -24.48 -6.88 3.39
C GLY A 355 -25.57 -7.21 2.39
N GLU A 356 -26.62 -7.90 2.86
CA GLU A 356 -27.79 -8.17 2.05
C GLU A 356 -28.41 -6.85 1.53
N PRO A 357 -28.95 -6.84 0.31
CA PRO A 357 -29.61 -5.66 -0.23
C PRO A 357 -30.80 -5.25 0.65
N ASP A 358 -31.20 -3.98 0.51
CA ASP A 358 -32.26 -3.33 1.30
C ASP A 358 -31.88 -2.93 2.73
N GLY A 359 -30.60 -2.96 3.11
CA GLY A 359 -30.13 -2.50 4.42
C GLY A 359 -29.85 -0.98 4.54
N TRP A 360 -29.84 -0.40 5.75
CA TRP A 360 -29.57 1.02 6.06
C TRP A 360 -28.17 1.25 6.60
N GLY A 361 -27.46 0.25 7.14
CA GLY A 361 -26.05 0.38 7.53
C GLY A 361 -25.16 0.67 6.32
N ILE A 362 -24.19 1.57 6.40
CA ILE A 362 -23.34 1.92 5.23
C ILE A 362 -22.50 0.73 4.70
N CYS A 363 -22.55 -0.41 5.40
CA CYS A 363 -22.07 -1.74 5.03
C CYS A 363 -23.04 -2.61 4.20
N GLN A 364 -24.25 -2.15 3.88
CA GLN A 364 -25.34 -3.00 3.36
C GLN A 364 -25.82 -2.64 1.96
N ILE A 365 -24.90 -2.22 1.08
CA ILE A 365 -25.26 -2.15 -0.33
C ILE A 365 -24.22 -2.79 -1.22
N ASP A 366 -24.61 -3.94 -1.76
CA ASP A 366 -24.25 -4.33 -3.11
C ASP A 366 -25.54 -4.39 -3.94
N PHE A 367 -25.73 -3.44 -4.87
CA PHE A 367 -26.93 -3.31 -5.69
C PHE A 367 -27.11 -4.45 -6.70
N SER A 368 -26.19 -5.41 -6.76
CA SER A 368 -26.24 -6.47 -7.76
C SER A 368 -27.53 -7.33 -7.70
N TYR A 369 -28.26 -7.37 -6.58
CA TYR A 369 -29.33 -8.36 -6.39
C TYR A 369 -30.76 -7.86 -6.16
N GLU A 370 -31.03 -6.59 -5.82
CA GLU A 370 -32.42 -6.20 -5.54
C GLU A 370 -33.36 -6.66 -6.65
N LYS A 371 -34.38 -7.44 -6.27
CA LYS A 371 -35.35 -8.11 -7.16
C LYS A 371 -35.71 -7.17 -8.30
N ARG A 372 -34.99 -7.31 -9.41
CA ARG A 372 -34.94 -6.30 -10.46
C ARG A 372 -36.30 -6.24 -11.11
N LYS A 373 -37.17 -5.34 -10.65
CA LYS A 373 -38.25 -4.89 -11.51
C LYS A 373 -37.56 -4.34 -12.75
N LYS A 374 -38.00 -4.75 -13.95
CA LYS A 374 -37.44 -4.33 -15.25
C LYS A 374 -37.35 -2.81 -15.44
N THR A 375 -37.91 -2.03 -14.53
CA THR A 375 -38.17 -0.59 -14.63
C THR A 375 -36.99 0.31 -14.29
N ASP A 376 -35.88 -0.17 -13.70
CA ASP A 376 -34.71 0.70 -13.36
C ASP A 376 -33.38 0.18 -13.93
N GLN A 377 -33.42 -0.43 -15.13
CA GLN A 377 -32.25 -1.05 -15.76
C GLN A 377 -31.14 -0.03 -16.10
N ASP A 378 -31.49 1.21 -16.44
CA ASP A 378 -30.51 2.26 -16.75
C ASP A 378 -29.68 2.67 -15.53
N TYR A 379 -30.34 2.81 -14.39
CA TYR A 379 -29.69 3.10 -13.12
C TYR A 379 -28.77 1.96 -12.69
N ILE A 380 -29.24 0.71 -12.80
CA ILE A 380 -28.45 -0.49 -12.51
C ILE A 380 -27.22 -0.56 -13.43
N THR A 381 -27.39 -0.24 -14.72
CA THR A 381 -26.29 -0.22 -15.68
C THR A 381 -25.27 0.85 -15.31
N ARG A 382 -25.72 2.04 -14.87
CA ARG A 382 -24.86 3.13 -14.43
C ARG A 382 -24.01 2.77 -13.22
N ILE A 383 -24.62 2.20 -12.18
CA ILE A 383 -23.89 1.81 -10.95
C ILE A 383 -22.97 0.61 -11.15
N ASN A 384 -23.34 -0.33 -12.04
CA ASN A 384 -22.48 -1.46 -12.41
C ASN A 384 -21.27 -1.02 -13.23
N LYS A 385 -21.42 0.02 -14.06
CA LYS A 385 -20.30 0.59 -14.83
C LYS A 385 -19.24 1.21 -13.92
N ASN A 386 -19.65 1.81 -12.79
CA ASN A 386 -18.76 2.45 -11.83
C ASN A 386 -19.23 2.21 -10.39
N PRO A 387 -18.77 1.14 -9.72
CA PRO A 387 -19.23 0.80 -8.38
C PRO A 387 -18.55 1.64 -7.28
N ASN A 388 -18.50 2.97 -7.45
CA ASN A 388 -17.88 3.90 -6.50
C ASN A 388 -18.49 3.80 -5.10
N TYR A 389 -19.81 3.54 -5.01
CA TYR A 389 -20.55 3.40 -3.75
C TYR A 389 -19.98 2.33 -2.81
N ILE A 390 -19.26 1.35 -3.35
CA ILE A 390 -18.59 0.32 -2.55
C ILE A 390 -17.49 0.94 -1.70
N TRP A 391 -16.75 1.90 -2.25
CA TRP A 391 -15.56 2.49 -1.63
C TRP A 391 -15.77 3.93 -1.18
N ASN A 392 -16.93 4.53 -1.47
CA ASN A 392 -17.30 5.88 -1.08
C ASN A 392 -18.61 5.85 -0.28
N TRP A 393 -18.52 6.09 1.03
CA TRP A 393 -19.68 6.05 1.92
C TRP A 393 -20.71 7.14 1.66
N LYS A 394 -20.30 8.29 1.12
CA LYS A 394 -21.23 9.37 0.76
C LYS A 394 -22.12 8.95 -0.40
N GLU A 395 -21.51 8.34 -1.42
CA GLU A 395 -22.23 7.79 -2.56
C GLU A 395 -23.13 6.63 -2.11
N ASN A 396 -22.62 5.71 -1.27
CA ASN A 396 -23.41 4.63 -0.68
C ASN A 396 -24.67 5.15 0.00
N LEU A 397 -24.51 6.10 0.92
CA LEU A 397 -25.60 6.69 1.68
C LEU A 397 -26.58 7.46 0.78
N SER A 398 -26.09 8.31 -0.12
CA SER A 398 -26.94 9.06 -1.04
C SER A 398 -27.80 8.15 -1.88
N ILE A 399 -27.25 7.04 -2.37
CA ILE A 399 -28.08 6.10 -3.11
C ILE A 399 -29.24 5.56 -2.25
N LYS A 400 -29.01 5.17 -1.00
CA LYS A 400 -30.12 4.71 -0.13
C LYS A 400 -31.16 5.79 0.07
N MET A 401 -30.69 6.99 0.36
CA MET A 401 -31.57 8.11 0.64
C MET A 401 -32.35 8.54 -0.60
N ASP A 402 -31.77 8.46 -1.79
CA ASP A 402 -32.39 8.96 -3.01
C ASP A 402 -33.24 7.89 -3.72
N LYS A 403 -33.02 6.60 -3.44
CA LYS A 403 -33.74 5.49 -4.09
C LYS A 403 -34.55 4.62 -3.15
N LYS A 404 -34.03 4.32 -1.96
CA LYS A 404 -34.66 3.35 -1.04
C LYS A 404 -35.63 3.96 -0.06
N ILE A 405 -35.41 5.21 0.32
CA ILE A 405 -36.29 5.86 1.29
C ILE A 405 -37.73 5.89 0.76
N SER A 406 -37.93 6.25 -0.51
CA SER A 406 -39.27 6.40 -1.10
C SER A 406 -39.99 5.06 -1.17
N GLU A 407 -39.32 4.00 -1.65
CA GLU A 407 -39.91 2.66 -1.71
C GLU A 407 -40.39 2.17 -0.35
N LYS A 408 -39.59 2.41 0.71
CA LYS A 408 -39.94 2.00 2.07
C LYS A 408 -41.03 2.89 2.68
N LEU A 409 -41.02 4.19 2.38
CA LEU A 409 -42.07 5.11 2.80
C LEU A 409 -43.40 4.79 2.12
N ASP A 410 -43.40 4.48 0.82
CA ASP A 410 -44.60 4.07 0.09
C ASP A 410 -45.17 2.75 0.63
N ALA A 411 -44.32 1.78 0.94
CA ALA A 411 -44.75 0.54 1.60
C ALA A 411 -45.38 0.80 2.98
N ALA A 412 -44.79 1.72 3.77
CA ALA A 412 -45.33 2.12 5.06
C ALA A 412 -46.68 2.82 4.91
N LYS A 413 -46.75 3.76 3.97
CA LYS A 413 -47.93 4.50 3.61
C LYS A 413 -49.10 3.58 3.26
N ASP A 414 -48.89 2.68 2.30
CA ASP A 414 -49.92 1.77 1.81
C ASP A 414 -50.43 0.84 2.91
N TYR A 415 -49.51 0.33 3.74
CA TYR A 415 -49.87 -0.55 4.85
C TYR A 415 -50.68 0.17 5.94
N LEU A 416 -50.21 1.36 6.35
CA LEU A 416 -50.87 2.17 7.37
C LEU A 416 -52.25 2.65 6.91
N GLU A 417 -52.38 3.10 5.66
CA GLU A 417 -53.69 3.46 5.10
C GLU A 417 -54.66 2.29 5.09
N LYS A 418 -54.19 1.09 4.75
CA LYS A 418 -55.02 -0.12 4.75
C LYS A 418 -55.57 -0.40 6.15
N LEU A 419 -54.74 -0.30 7.19
CA LEU A 419 -55.16 -0.50 8.57
C LEU A 419 -56.14 0.58 9.06
N LEU A 420 -55.87 1.84 8.73
CA LEU A 420 -56.74 2.96 9.09
C LEU A 420 -58.08 2.88 8.37
N LYS A 421 -58.11 2.58 7.06
CA LYS A 421 -59.37 2.40 6.31
C LYS A 421 -60.24 1.29 6.90
N LYS A 422 -59.64 0.17 7.33
CA LYS A 422 -60.35 -0.96 7.96
C LYS A 422 -61.06 -0.56 9.27
N SER A 423 -60.51 0.41 10.00
CA SER A 423 -61.08 0.95 11.24
C SER A 423 -61.92 2.20 11.02
N ASN A 424 -62.25 2.55 9.77
CA ASN A 424 -62.90 3.82 9.42
C ASN A 424 -62.15 5.04 9.98
N TYR A 425 -60.82 4.97 9.96
CA TYR A 425 -59.89 5.96 10.51
C TYR A 425 -60.06 6.24 12.01
N LEU A 426 -60.77 5.36 12.72
CA LEU A 426 -60.87 5.41 14.17
C LEU A 426 -59.61 4.81 14.79
N VAL A 427 -58.88 5.61 15.55
CA VAL A 427 -57.76 5.15 16.37
C VAL A 427 -57.95 5.66 17.79
N LYS A 428 -57.76 4.78 18.77
CA LYS A 428 -57.81 5.17 20.18
C LYS A 428 -56.43 5.60 20.69
N PRO A 429 -56.36 6.59 21.59
CA PRO A 429 -55.15 6.92 22.31
C PRO A 429 -54.48 5.66 22.84
N THR A 430 -53.24 5.43 22.43
CA THR A 430 -52.45 4.25 22.80
C THR A 430 -51.01 4.67 22.94
N GLU A 431 -50.33 4.12 23.94
CA GLU A 431 -48.91 4.38 24.18
C GLU A 431 -48.15 3.06 24.21
N GLN A 432 -46.99 3.02 23.55
CA GLN A 432 -46.07 1.89 23.55
C GLN A 432 -44.68 2.40 23.90
N LYS A 433 -44.10 1.88 24.98
CA LYS A 433 -42.73 2.22 25.37
C LYS A 433 -41.77 1.22 24.76
N GLU A 434 -40.80 1.73 24.02
CA GLU A 434 -39.78 0.94 23.32
C GLU A 434 -38.42 1.57 23.63
N GLY A 435 -37.66 0.93 24.51
CA GLY A 435 -36.39 1.47 24.97
C GLY A 435 -36.55 2.87 25.59
N ASN A 436 -35.78 3.82 25.06
CA ASN A 436 -35.78 5.22 25.50
C ASN A 436 -36.88 6.10 24.85
N LEU A 437 -37.69 5.55 23.95
CA LEU A 437 -38.76 6.29 23.27
C LEU A 437 -40.14 5.79 23.69
N THR A 438 -41.12 6.68 23.60
CA THR A 438 -42.54 6.33 23.73
C THR A 438 -43.24 6.63 22.42
N TYR A 439 -43.87 5.62 21.83
CA TYR A 439 -44.66 5.76 20.61
C TYR A 439 -46.13 5.96 20.94
N LYS A 440 -46.75 6.98 20.34
CA LYS A 440 -48.17 7.31 20.52
C LYS A 440 -48.86 7.51 19.16
N TRP A 441 -50.19 7.52 19.14
CA TRP A 441 -50.92 8.01 17.96
C TRP A 441 -50.90 9.54 17.91
N CYS A 442 -49.71 10.11 17.72
CA CYS A 442 -49.46 11.53 17.54
C CYS A 442 -48.95 11.85 16.13
N PRO A 443 -49.01 13.11 15.69
CA PRO A 443 -48.46 13.52 14.40
C PRO A 443 -47.00 13.07 14.20
N THR A 444 -46.69 12.53 13.03
CA THR A 444 -45.31 12.22 12.61
C THR A 444 -44.61 13.47 12.07
N THR A 445 -43.28 13.51 12.23
CA THR A 445 -42.40 14.51 11.62
C THR A 445 -41.88 14.08 10.25
N ILE A 446 -42.18 12.86 9.80
CA ILE A 446 -41.79 12.35 8.47
C ILE A 446 -42.75 12.97 7.43
N PRO A 447 -42.27 13.83 6.52
CA PRO A 447 -43.15 14.61 5.64
C PRO A 447 -44.11 13.78 4.79
N GLU A 448 -43.65 12.65 4.25
CA GLU A 448 -44.40 11.78 3.34
C GLU A 448 -45.54 11.04 4.04
N LEU A 449 -45.47 10.89 5.35
CA LEU A 449 -46.52 10.28 6.19
C LEU A 449 -47.42 11.33 6.87
N SER A 450 -47.07 12.62 6.77
CA SER A 450 -47.73 13.70 7.51
C SER A 450 -49.21 13.91 7.16
N TYR A 451 -49.66 13.49 5.99
CA TYR A 451 -51.07 13.58 5.59
C TYR A 451 -52.00 12.71 6.47
N LEU A 452 -51.44 11.69 7.14
CA LEU A 452 -52.15 10.86 8.12
C LEU A 452 -52.31 11.56 9.48
N ASN A 453 -51.59 12.67 9.72
CA ASN A 453 -51.60 13.38 11.02
C ASN A 453 -52.98 13.86 11.45
N LYS A 454 -53.88 14.13 10.50
CA LYS A 454 -55.27 14.54 10.79
C LYS A 454 -56.11 13.48 11.50
N TYR A 455 -55.66 12.22 11.50
CA TYR A 455 -56.33 11.11 12.17
C TYR A 455 -55.72 10.79 13.54
N MET A 456 -54.68 11.52 13.97
CA MET A 456 -53.93 11.22 15.19
C MET A 456 -54.55 11.94 16.41
N PRO A 457 -55.06 11.23 17.43
CA PRO A 457 -55.76 11.82 18.57
C PRO A 457 -54.86 12.43 19.65
N GLN A 458 -53.56 12.12 19.63
CA GLN A 458 -52.61 12.53 20.68
C GLN A 458 -51.60 13.58 20.17
N LYS A 459 -50.92 14.24 21.10
CA LYS A 459 -49.79 15.13 20.81
C LYS A 459 -48.48 14.46 21.23
N ALA A 460 -47.38 14.90 20.63
CA ALA A 460 -46.05 14.55 21.12
C ALA A 460 -45.68 15.52 22.24
N ASP A 461 -45.45 14.98 23.44
CA ASP A 461 -45.22 15.81 24.64
C ASP A 461 -43.78 16.37 24.70
N ASN A 462 -42.83 15.69 24.06
CA ASN A 462 -41.43 16.07 23.99
C ASN A 462 -40.72 15.28 22.86
N SER A 463 -39.41 15.45 22.71
CA SER A 463 -38.60 14.81 21.66
C SER A 463 -38.46 13.28 21.80
N SER A 464 -38.69 12.71 22.99
CA SER A 464 -38.71 11.27 23.27
C SER A 464 -40.05 10.61 22.95
N VAL A 465 -41.10 11.40 22.70
CA VAL A 465 -42.39 10.91 22.21
C VAL A 465 -42.39 10.96 20.67
N LYS A 466 -42.63 9.81 20.04
CA LYS A 466 -42.64 9.66 18.58
C LYS A 466 -43.97 9.10 18.09
N SER A 467 -44.25 9.29 16.80
CA SER A 467 -45.47 8.76 16.20
C SER A 467 -45.36 7.24 16.03
N LEU A 468 -46.46 6.51 16.26
CA LEU A 468 -46.57 5.10 15.91
C LEU A 468 -46.33 4.84 14.41
N LEU A 469 -46.54 5.85 13.56
CA LEU A 469 -46.19 5.79 12.13
C LEU A 469 -44.66 5.65 11.94
N ASP A 470 -43.86 6.27 12.81
CA ASP A 470 -42.39 6.19 12.76
C ASP A 470 -41.90 4.79 13.16
N ALA A 471 -42.54 4.18 14.17
CA ALA A 471 -42.24 2.80 14.59
C ALA A 471 -42.53 1.78 13.48
N GLU A 472 -43.62 1.99 12.73
CA GLU A 472 -43.96 1.17 11.57
C GLU A 472 -42.89 1.28 10.49
N PHE A 473 -42.43 2.50 10.17
CA PHE A 473 -41.34 2.72 9.21
C PHE A 473 -40.04 2.03 9.65
N ILE A 474 -39.66 2.10 10.93
CA ILE A 474 -38.51 1.39 11.49
C ILE A 474 -38.65 -0.12 11.27
N LYS A 475 -39.84 -0.69 11.50
CA LYS A 475 -40.06 -2.14 11.45
C LYS A 475 -40.15 -2.69 10.03
N LEU A 476 -40.77 -1.96 9.12
CA LEU A 476 -40.89 -2.30 7.69
C LEU A 476 -39.55 -2.46 7.00
N TYR A 477 -38.57 -1.69 7.45
CA TYR A 477 -37.23 -1.86 6.96
C TYR A 477 -36.66 -3.26 7.25
N ASN A 478 -36.89 -3.81 8.45
CA ASN A 478 -36.44 -5.16 8.82
C ASN A 478 -37.39 -6.27 8.32
N GLY A 479 -38.27 -5.98 7.35
CA GLY A 479 -39.13 -6.97 6.70
C GLY A 479 -40.37 -7.37 7.51
N GLY A 480 -40.83 -6.52 8.44
CA GLY A 480 -42.01 -6.81 9.27
C GLY A 480 -42.90 -5.59 9.47
N HIS A 481 -43.98 -5.77 10.24
CA HIS A 481 -44.88 -4.69 10.62
C HIS A 481 -44.88 -4.55 12.15
N TYR A 482 -44.88 -3.31 12.64
CA TYR A 482 -44.96 -3.02 14.06
C TYR A 482 -46.42 -3.07 14.51
N LEU A 483 -47.30 -2.42 13.75
CA LEU A 483 -48.74 -2.54 13.86
C LEU A 483 -49.21 -3.74 13.04
N THR A 484 -49.99 -4.66 13.62
CA THR A 484 -50.50 -5.83 12.88
C THR A 484 -51.97 -5.72 12.52
N ASN A 485 -52.75 -4.95 13.30
CA ASN A 485 -54.16 -4.71 13.06
C ASN A 485 -54.63 -3.45 13.79
N ILE A 486 -55.70 -2.84 13.29
CA ILE A 486 -56.54 -1.88 14.00
C ILE A 486 -57.97 -2.40 13.87
N ASP A 487 -58.63 -2.68 14.99
CA ASP A 487 -60.00 -3.21 14.98
C ASP A 487 -61.05 -2.12 14.68
N SER A 488 -62.30 -2.51 14.52
CA SER A 488 -63.41 -1.58 14.24
C SER A 488 -63.68 -0.58 15.37
N ASN A 489 -63.16 -0.81 16.57
CA ASN A 489 -63.27 0.08 17.72
C ASN A 489 -62.03 0.98 17.87
N GLY A 490 -61.09 0.93 16.92
CA GLY A 490 -59.86 1.69 16.90
C GLY A 490 -58.78 1.19 17.86
N ASN A 491 -58.88 -0.04 18.39
CA ASN A 491 -57.83 -0.63 19.20
C ASN A 491 -56.72 -1.19 18.28
N ALA A 492 -55.48 -0.81 18.56
CA ALA A 492 -54.31 -1.26 17.80
C ALA A 492 -53.70 -2.53 18.41
N THR A 493 -53.22 -3.44 17.56
CA THR A 493 -52.44 -4.62 17.97
C THR A 493 -51.00 -4.48 17.48
N PHE A 494 -50.04 -4.73 18.36
CA PHE A 494 -48.62 -4.52 18.11
C PHE A 494 -47.84 -5.83 18.07
N LYS A 495 -46.72 -5.84 17.32
CA LYS A 495 -45.75 -6.92 17.27
C LYS A 495 -44.35 -6.35 17.53
N ASN A 496 -43.92 -6.44 18.79
CA ASN A 496 -42.70 -5.76 19.24
C ASN A 496 -41.44 -6.59 19.00
N TYR A 497 -41.57 -7.87 18.64
CA TYR A 497 -40.44 -8.75 18.36
C TYR A 497 -40.66 -9.68 17.17
N GLU A 498 -39.55 -10.11 16.57
CA GLU A 498 -39.49 -11.25 15.64
C GLU A 498 -38.72 -12.40 16.27
N GLU A 499 -38.99 -13.62 15.82
CA GLU A 499 -38.27 -14.80 16.27
C GLU A 499 -37.43 -15.35 15.12
N TYR A 500 -36.11 -15.39 15.31
CA TYR A 500 -35.16 -15.93 14.35
C TYR A 500 -34.29 -16.98 15.03
N LYS A 501 -34.39 -18.23 14.58
CA LYS A 501 -33.69 -19.38 15.21
C LYS A 501 -33.91 -19.46 16.73
N GLY A 502 -35.13 -19.19 17.19
CA GLY A 502 -35.50 -19.21 18.62
C GLY A 502 -35.08 -17.97 19.42
N ILE A 503 -34.44 -16.98 18.80
CA ILE A 503 -34.04 -15.72 19.45
C ILE A 503 -35.08 -14.64 19.13
N LYS A 504 -35.62 -14.01 20.19
CA LYS A 504 -36.48 -12.83 20.06
C LYS A 504 -35.65 -11.59 19.75
N ILE A 505 -36.03 -10.86 18.71
CA ILE A 505 -35.34 -9.64 18.25
C ILE A 505 -36.31 -8.45 18.33
N SER A 506 -36.07 -7.56 19.28
CA SER A 506 -36.82 -6.31 19.47
C SER A 506 -36.21 -5.16 18.65
N TYR A 507 -36.49 -5.10 17.35
CA TYR A 507 -35.83 -4.15 16.45
C TYR A 507 -36.14 -2.69 16.77
N VAL A 508 -37.42 -2.35 16.99
CA VAL A 508 -37.87 -0.99 17.32
C VAL A 508 -37.26 -0.53 18.65
N GLU A 509 -37.23 -1.40 19.65
CA GLU A 509 -36.57 -1.15 20.94
C GLU A 509 -35.08 -0.82 20.75
N LYS A 510 -34.34 -1.63 19.97
CA LYS A 510 -32.91 -1.42 19.71
C LYS A 510 -32.64 -0.06 19.08
N ILE A 511 -33.39 0.31 18.03
CA ILE A 511 -33.26 1.62 17.37
C ILE A 511 -33.60 2.76 18.34
N SER A 512 -34.59 2.54 19.20
CA SER A 512 -35.05 3.55 20.16
C SER A 512 -34.03 3.81 21.28
N ASN A 513 -33.21 2.82 21.64
CA ASN A 513 -32.15 2.95 22.65
C ASN A 513 -30.93 3.76 22.18
N ILE A 514 -30.74 3.97 20.88
CA ILE A 514 -29.65 4.78 20.35
C ILE A 514 -29.96 6.26 20.61
N THR A 515 -29.09 6.95 21.36
CA THR A 515 -29.33 8.33 21.82
C THR A 515 -28.72 9.42 20.94
N GLU A 516 -27.91 9.04 19.95
CA GLU A 516 -27.12 9.95 19.10
C GLU A 516 -27.91 10.66 17.99
#